data_AF-A0A6J6FP08-F1
#
_entry.id   AF-A0A6J6FP08-F1
#
_cell.length_a   1.000
_cell.length_b   1.000
_cell.length_c   1.000
_cell.angle_alpha   90.00
_cell.angle_beta   90.00
_cell.angle_gamma   90.00
#
_symmetry.space_group_name_H-M   'P 1'
#
loop_
_entity.id
_entity.type
_entity.pdbx_description
1 polymer ?
#
loop_
_entity_poly.entity_id
_entity_poly.type
_entity_poly.pdbx_seq_one_letter_code
_entity_poly.pdbx_strand_id
1 'polypeptide(L)'
;MRFTNDRGSSTVEFTGVSSLVVIVALAVMQFAVIAHVRTIVIDSAIAGAAFGSLADSTLAAGITRTEQLLNIGIASDLIDSVSGRVGSVGGRPVTVVTVAYRVPAFALWVPAVSDTVSARAFVEQP
;
A
#
# COMPACT_ATOMS: atom_id res chain seq x y z
N MET A 1 37.15 25.66 43.32
CA MET A 1 35.96 25.81 42.46
C MET A 1 36.07 24.82 41.30
N ARG A 2 35.26 23.75 41.29
CA ARG A 2 35.19 22.78 40.18
C ARG A 2 34.17 23.31 39.17
N PHE A 3 34.60 23.70 37.98
CA PHE A 3 33.69 23.99 36.87
C PHE A 3 33.25 22.64 36.28
N THR A 4 32.12 22.11 36.73
CA THR A 4 31.49 20.95 36.07
C THR A 4 31.08 21.39 34.67
N ASN A 5 31.48 20.60 33.68
CA ASN A 5 31.34 20.90 32.25
C ASN A 5 29.90 20.64 31.75
N ASP A 6 28.90 21.29 32.36
CA ASP A 6 27.47 21.14 32.00
C ASP A 6 27.15 21.59 30.56
N ARG A 7 28.00 22.45 29.98
CA ARG A 7 27.88 22.87 28.58
C ARG A 7 27.95 21.71 27.58
N GLY A 8 28.64 20.62 27.92
CA GLY A 8 28.67 19.42 27.09
C GLY A 8 27.39 18.58 27.17
N SER A 9 26.73 18.57 28.34
CA SER A 9 25.50 17.80 28.58
C SER A 9 24.33 18.35 27.76
N SER A 10 24.21 19.68 27.66
CA SER A 10 23.11 20.34 26.95
C SER A 10 23.08 19.99 25.46
N THR A 11 24.25 19.94 24.80
CA THR A 11 24.33 19.55 23.39
C THR A 11 24.00 18.07 23.19
N VAL A 12 24.48 17.19 24.07
CA VAL A 12 24.22 15.73 23.98
C VAL A 12 22.75 15.42 24.21
N GLU A 13 22.11 16.06 25.20
CA GLU A 13 20.68 15.92 25.47
C GLU A 13 19.84 16.38 24.27
N PHE A 14 20.17 17.55 23.71
CA PHE A 14 19.48 18.06 22.53
C PHE A 14 19.64 17.14 21.32
N THR A 15 20.84 16.62 21.05
CA THR A 15 21.07 15.64 19.98
C THR A 15 20.30 14.34 20.22
N GLY A 16 20.22 13.88 21.47
CA GLY A 16 19.42 12.70 21.83
C GLY A 16 17.92 12.91 21.57
N VAL A 17 17.36 14.04 21.99
CA VAL A 17 15.94 14.36 21.78
C VAL A 17 15.63 14.58 20.30
N SER A 18 16.44 15.37 19.59
CA SER A 18 16.24 15.65 18.17
C SER A 18 16.34 14.39 17.31
N SER A 19 17.33 13.52 17.55
CA SER A 19 17.45 12.25 16.84
C SER A 19 16.25 11.33 17.11
N LEU A 20 15.80 11.24 18.37
CA LEU A 20 14.60 10.49 18.73
C LEU A 20 13.37 11.02 17.98
N VAL A 21 13.16 12.34 17.97
CA VAL A 21 12.03 12.97 17.27
C VAL A 21 12.09 12.70 15.77
N VAL A 22 13.27 12.78 15.14
CA VAL A 22 13.44 12.46 13.72
C VAL A 22 13.10 11.00 13.44
N ILE A 23 13.57 10.06 14.26
CA ILE A 23 13.25 8.63 14.10
C ILE A 23 11.74 8.39 14.19
N VAL A 24 11.09 8.99 15.19
CA VAL A 24 9.63 8.88 15.38
C VAL A 24 8.89 9.50 14.19
N ALA A 25 9.31 10.68 13.72
CA ALA A 25 8.71 11.34 12.57
C ALA A 25 8.83 10.47 11.30
N LEU A 26 10.00 9.88 11.04
CA LEU A 26 10.21 8.96 9.93
C LEU A 26 9.36 7.69 10.06
N ALA A 27 9.20 7.16 11.27
CA ALA A 27 8.35 5.99 11.51
C ALA A 27 6.88 6.28 11.21
N VAL A 28 6.37 7.44 11.65
CA VAL A 28 4.99 7.88 11.35
C VAL A 28 4.82 8.14 9.86
N MET A 29 5.78 8.80 9.22
CA MET A 29 5.75 9.04 7.78
C MET A 29 5.76 7.72 6.99
N GLN A 30 6.59 6.75 7.37
CA GLN A 30 6.63 5.42 6.75
C GLN A 30 5.28 4.72 6.90
N PHE A 31 4.70 4.75 8.10
CA PHE A 31 3.40 4.17 8.36
C PHE A 31 2.31 4.80 7.49
N ALA A 32 2.31 6.14 7.36
CA ALA A 32 1.36 6.87 6.53
C ALA A 32 1.47 6.47 5.04
N VAL A 33 2.70 6.33 4.52
CA VAL A 33 2.93 5.88 3.14
C VAL A 33 2.38 4.46 2.92
N ILE A 34 2.67 3.53 3.83
CA ILE A 34 2.16 2.15 3.74
C ILE A 34 0.63 2.13 3.74
N ALA A 35 0.01 2.89 4.65
CA ALA A 35 -1.44 2.98 4.75
C ALA A 35 -2.06 3.60 3.48
N HIS A 36 -1.44 4.64 2.94
CA HIS A 36 -1.88 5.29 1.71
C HIS A 36 -1.86 4.33 0.51
N VAL A 37 -0.72 3.66 0.27
CA VAL A 37 -0.57 2.69 -0.83
C VAL A 37 -1.61 1.57 -0.70
N ARG A 38 -1.76 1.00 0.49
CA ARG A 38 -2.75 -0.07 0.74
C ARG A 38 -4.17 0.39 0.44
N THR A 39 -4.50 1.63 0.79
CA THR A 39 -5.83 2.22 0.51
C THR A 39 -6.07 2.34 -0.99
N ILE A 40 -5.13 2.90 -1.74
CA ILE A 40 -5.22 3.03 -3.21
C ILE A 40 -5.32 1.65 -3.88
N VAL A 41 -4.54 0.66 -3.41
CA VAL A 41 -4.56 -0.69 -3.96
C VAL A 41 -5.92 -1.37 -3.72
N ILE A 42 -6.47 -1.27 -2.51
CA ILE A 42 -7.78 -1.83 -2.18
C ILE A 42 -8.87 -1.19 -3.06
N ASP A 43 -8.88 0.13 -3.15
CA ASP A 43 -9.87 0.88 -3.95
C ASP A 43 -9.78 0.49 -5.43
N SER A 44 -8.57 0.45 -6.00
CA SER A 44 -8.33 0.08 -7.39
C SER A 44 -8.72 -1.38 -7.69
N ALA A 45 -8.48 -2.29 -6.74
CA ALA A 45 -8.87 -3.69 -6.87
C ALA A 45 -10.39 -3.86 -6.81
N ILE A 46 -11.08 -3.13 -5.91
CA ILE A 46 -12.56 -3.13 -5.83
C ILE A 46 -13.15 -2.61 -7.14
N ALA A 47 -12.66 -1.46 -7.61
CA ALA A 47 -13.14 -0.86 -8.85
C ALA A 47 -12.94 -1.77 -10.06
N GLY A 48 -11.79 -2.43 -10.20
CA GLY A 48 -11.56 -3.37 -11.31
C GLY A 48 -12.34 -4.69 -11.17
N ALA A 49 -12.54 -5.19 -9.95
CA ALA A 49 -13.38 -6.36 -9.73
C ALA A 49 -14.83 -6.10 -10.12
N ALA A 50 -15.37 -4.94 -9.72
CA ALA A 50 -16.70 -4.49 -10.12
C ALA A 50 -16.79 -4.24 -11.62
N PHE A 51 -15.78 -3.60 -12.21
CA PHE A 51 -15.76 -3.37 -13.66
C PHE A 51 -15.70 -4.68 -14.45
N GLY A 52 -14.93 -5.66 -14.00
CA GLY A 52 -14.85 -6.99 -14.63
C GLY A 52 -16.03 -7.91 -14.31
N SER A 53 -17.02 -7.47 -13.52
CA SER A 53 -18.23 -8.22 -13.21
C SER A 53 -19.47 -7.73 -13.96
N LEU A 54 -19.35 -6.64 -14.72
CA LEU A 54 -20.39 -6.13 -15.63
C LEU A 54 -20.65 -7.14 -16.76
N ALA A 55 -21.91 -7.24 -17.20
CA ALA A 55 -22.33 -8.19 -18.24
C ALA A 55 -21.60 -8.01 -19.59
N ASP A 56 -21.31 -6.77 -19.98
CA ASP A 56 -20.59 -6.43 -21.22
C ASP A 56 -19.07 -6.29 -21.03
N SER A 57 -18.56 -6.63 -19.85
CA SER A 57 -17.14 -6.50 -19.53
C SER A 57 -16.44 -7.86 -19.49
N THR A 58 -15.12 -7.80 -19.46
CA THR A 58 -14.28 -8.99 -19.39
C THR A 58 -13.36 -8.88 -18.18
N LEU A 59 -12.88 -10.04 -17.73
CA LEU A 59 -11.88 -10.12 -16.68
C LEU A 59 -10.62 -9.30 -17.04
N ALA A 60 -10.17 -9.36 -18.29
CA ALA A 60 -9.04 -8.61 -18.79
C ALA A 60 -9.29 -7.09 -18.70
N ALA A 61 -10.49 -6.63 -19.04
CA ALA A 61 -10.85 -5.22 -18.93
C ALA A 61 -10.87 -4.74 -17.46
N GLY A 62 -11.30 -5.59 -16.53
CA GLY A 62 -11.19 -5.35 -15.08
C GLY A 62 -9.74 -5.19 -14.61
N ILE A 63 -8.83 -6.05 -15.07
CA ILE A 63 -7.38 -5.96 -14.77
C ILE A 63 -6.82 -4.64 -15.29
N THR A 64 -7.04 -4.33 -16.57
CA THR A 64 -6.56 -3.08 -17.18
C THR A 64 -7.11 -1.85 -16.45
N ARG A 65 -8.38 -1.91 -16.00
CA ARG A 65 -8.96 -0.82 -15.22
C ARG A 65 -8.28 -0.65 -13.87
N THR A 66 -7.96 -1.73 -13.17
CA THR A 66 -7.18 -1.68 -11.92
C THR A 66 -5.81 -1.08 -12.17
N GLU A 67 -5.08 -1.52 -13.20
CA GLU A 67 -3.75 -0.98 -13.54
C GLU A 67 -3.79 0.52 -13.84
N GLN A 68 -4.79 0.99 -14.57
CA GLN A 68 -5.00 2.42 -14.83
C GLN A 68 -5.19 3.22 -13.54
N LEU A 69 -6.02 2.72 -12.61
CA LEU A 69 -6.28 3.40 -11.34
C LEU A 69 -5.05 3.41 -10.43
N LEU A 70 -4.32 2.29 -10.37
CA LEU A 70 -3.05 2.21 -9.64
C LEU A 70 -2.04 3.22 -10.16
N ASN A 71 -1.88 3.34 -11.48
CA ASN A 71 -0.95 4.27 -12.10
C ASN A 71 -1.31 5.76 -11.90
N ILE A 72 -2.55 6.07 -11.54
CA ILE A 72 -2.98 7.43 -11.18
C ILE A 72 -2.65 7.72 -9.71
N GLY A 73 -2.84 6.73 -8.83
CA GLY A 73 -2.73 6.91 -7.38
C GLY A 73 -1.34 6.69 -6.79
N ILE A 74 -0.51 5.85 -7.40
CA ILE A 74 0.82 5.47 -6.89
C ILE A 74 1.82 5.20 -8.02
N ALA A 75 3.11 5.11 -7.66
CA ALA A 75 4.16 4.74 -8.60
C ALA A 75 4.06 3.27 -9.02
N SER A 76 4.23 3.00 -10.30
CA SER A 76 4.14 1.65 -10.88
C SER A 76 5.17 0.68 -10.32
N ASP A 77 6.35 1.17 -9.92
CA ASP A 77 7.43 0.37 -9.32
C ASP A 77 7.05 -0.27 -7.97
N LEU A 78 5.98 0.21 -7.34
CA LEU A 78 5.48 -0.39 -6.10
C LEU A 78 4.64 -1.65 -6.38
N ILE A 79 4.21 -1.90 -7.62
CA ILE A 79 3.34 -3.01 -7.98
C ILE A 79 4.18 -4.19 -8.50
N ASP A 80 4.06 -5.34 -7.82
CA ASP A 80 4.73 -6.58 -8.23
C ASP A 80 3.89 -7.31 -9.30
N SER A 81 2.56 -7.38 -9.13
CA SER A 81 1.66 -7.95 -10.15
C SER A 81 0.18 -7.59 -9.92
N VAL A 82 -0.59 -7.60 -11.01
CA VAL A 82 -2.06 -7.55 -11.00
C VAL A 82 -2.59 -8.78 -11.73
N SER A 83 -3.54 -9.48 -11.12
CA SER A 83 -4.15 -10.67 -11.72
C SER A 83 -5.66 -10.69 -11.46
N GLY A 84 -6.39 -11.25 -12.41
CA GLY A 84 -7.82 -11.47 -12.32
C GLY A 84 -8.14 -12.95 -12.42
N ARG A 85 -9.22 -13.38 -11.76
CA ARG A 85 -9.84 -14.70 -11.96
C ARG A 85 -11.34 -14.63 -11.74
N VAL A 86 -12.07 -15.51 -12.41
CA VAL A 86 -13.48 -15.77 -12.08
C VAL A 86 -13.52 -16.87 -11.03
N GLY A 87 -14.24 -16.63 -9.94
CA GLY A 87 -14.51 -17.59 -8.89
C GLY A 87 -16.01 -17.81 -8.71
N SER A 88 -16.36 -18.56 -7.67
CA SER A 88 -17.75 -18.74 -7.24
C SER A 88 -17.84 -18.57 -5.72
N VAL A 89 -18.85 -17.85 -5.25
CA VAL A 89 -19.17 -17.70 -3.83
C VAL A 89 -20.65 -18.04 -3.65
N GLY A 90 -20.93 -19.07 -2.87
CA GLY A 90 -22.32 -19.55 -2.68
C GLY A 90 -22.99 -19.97 -4.00
N GLY A 91 -22.23 -20.53 -4.94
CA GLY A 91 -22.73 -20.95 -6.25
C GLY A 91 -22.90 -19.82 -7.27
N ARG A 92 -22.64 -18.56 -6.90
CA ARG A 92 -22.77 -17.39 -7.79
C ARG A 92 -21.41 -16.99 -8.35
N PRO A 93 -21.30 -16.72 -9.67
CA PRO A 93 -20.04 -16.27 -10.26
C PRO A 93 -19.61 -14.93 -9.67
N VAL A 94 -18.32 -14.83 -9.34
CA VAL A 94 -17.67 -13.61 -8.84
C VAL A 94 -16.41 -13.33 -9.64
N THR A 95 -16.18 -12.06 -9.95
CA THR A 95 -14.89 -11.59 -10.47
C THR A 95 -14.00 -11.25 -9.28
N VAL A 96 -12.77 -11.77 -9.29
CA VAL A 96 -11.77 -11.54 -8.25
C VAL A 96 -10.54 -10.91 -8.85
N VAL A 97 -10.17 -9.72 -8.37
CA VAL A 97 -8.92 -9.03 -8.72
C VAL A 97 -7.96 -9.14 -7.54
N THR A 98 -6.72 -9.50 -7.82
CA THR A 98 -5.65 -9.65 -6.82
C THR A 98 -4.46 -8.80 -7.24
N VAL A 99 -3.97 -7.97 -6.32
CA VAL A 99 -2.84 -7.07 -6.53
C VAL A 99 -1.76 -7.40 -5.49
N ALA A 100 -0.57 -7.72 -5.96
CA ALA A 100 0.63 -7.86 -5.13
C ALA A 100 1.49 -6.61 -5.29
N TYR A 101 1.99 -6.09 -4.18
CA TYR A 101 2.76 -4.85 -4.17
C TYR A 101 3.81 -4.86 -3.06
N ARG A 102 4.81 -4.00 -3.21
CA ARG A 102 5.95 -3.84 -2.31
C ARG A 102 6.21 -2.37 -2.03
N VAL A 103 6.29 -2.02 -0.75
CA VAL A 103 6.60 -0.68 -0.26
C VAL A 103 8.00 -0.69 0.36
N PRO A 104 8.97 0.09 -0.16
CA PRO A 104 10.29 0.20 0.43
C PRO A 104 10.24 0.90 1.80
N ALA A 105 11.15 0.54 2.69
CA ALA A 105 11.31 1.21 3.98
C ALA A 105 12.37 2.32 3.88
N PHE A 106 12.18 3.41 4.63
CA PHE A 106 13.17 4.49 4.70
C PHE A 106 14.49 4.09 5.37
N ALA A 107 14.50 3.01 6.16
CA ALA A 107 15.68 2.57 6.90
C ALA A 107 16.41 1.43 6.19
N LEU A 108 17.72 1.55 6.02
CA LEU A 108 18.59 0.59 5.33
C LEU A 108 18.52 -0.83 5.92
N TRP A 109 18.24 -0.95 7.22
CA TRP A 109 18.11 -2.23 7.94
C TRP A 109 16.68 -2.77 7.99
N VAL A 110 15.69 -2.03 7.49
CA VAL A 110 14.29 -2.49 7.50
C VAL A 110 13.95 -3.04 6.11
N PRO A 111 13.52 -4.32 6.01
CA PRO A 111 13.14 -4.89 4.72
C PRO A 111 11.92 -4.16 4.15
N ALA A 112 11.82 -4.14 2.82
CA ALA A 112 10.61 -3.67 2.15
C ALA A 112 9.40 -4.53 2.57
N VAL A 113 8.26 -3.87 2.75
CA VAL A 113 7.01 -4.53 3.12
C VAL A 113 6.31 -4.97 1.85
N SER A 114 6.07 -6.27 1.69
CA SER A 114 5.22 -6.80 0.62
C SER A 114 3.85 -7.21 1.18
N ASP A 115 2.79 -6.89 0.46
CA ASP A 115 1.42 -7.28 0.80
C ASP A 115 0.68 -7.72 -0.48
N THR A 116 -0.42 -8.45 -0.30
CA THR A 116 -1.27 -8.91 -1.40
C THR A 116 -2.73 -8.72 -1.03
N VAL A 117 -3.42 -7.93 -1.84
CA VAL A 117 -4.83 -7.57 -1.64
C VAL A 117 -5.68 -8.29 -2.68
N SER A 118 -6.84 -8.80 -2.27
CA SER A 118 -7.81 -9.40 -3.17
C SER A 118 -9.19 -8.77 -2.97
N ALA A 119 -9.79 -8.28 -4.04
CA ALA A 119 -11.13 -7.73 -4.08
C ALA A 119 -12.06 -8.62 -4.92
N ARG A 120 -13.35 -8.62 -4.60
CA ARG A 120 -14.35 -9.49 -5.23
C ARG A 120 -15.62 -8.73 -5.53
N ALA A 121 -16.23 -9.01 -6.68
CA ALA A 121 -17.54 -8.50 -7.06
C ALA A 121 -18.39 -9.61 -7.70
N PHE A 122 -19.71 -9.59 -7.46
CA PHE A 122 -20.64 -10.53 -8.09
C PHE A 122 -20.89 -10.16 -9.54
N VAL A 123 -20.96 -11.16 -10.42
CA VAL A 123 -21.28 -10.93 -11.83
C VAL A 123 -22.74 -10.56 -11.96
N GLU A 124 -23.00 -9.43 -12.61
CA GLU A 124 -24.35 -9.01 -12.97
C GLU A 124 -24.84 -9.89 -14.13
N GLN A 125 -25.95 -10.58 -13.89
CA GLN A 125 -26.66 -11.35 -14.93
C GLN A 125 -27.81 -10.49 -15.46
N PRO A 126 -27.98 -10.36 -16.79
CA PRO A 126 -29.08 -9.63 -17.39
C PRO A 126 -30.45 -10.27 -17.12
#